data_AF-A0A3D1MDI0-F1
#
_entry.id   AF-A0A3D1MDI0-F1
#
_cell.length_a   1.000
_cell.length_b   1.000
_cell.length_c   1.000
_cell.angle_alpha   90.00
_cell.angle_beta   90.00
_cell.angle_gamma   90.00
#
_symmetry.space_group_name_H-M   'P 1'
#
loop_
_entity.id
_entity.type
_entity.pdbx_description
1 polymer ?
#
loop_
_entity_poly.entity_id
_entity_poly.type
_entity_poly.pdbx_seq_one_letter_code
_entity_poly.pdbx_strand_id
1 'polypeptide(L)'
;MPKNKHAAIRYKIIDKMLTSPSRPYPSKEDILDKLRNDLKDSISERTLQEDLSAMRFDEGLGFNAPIRYSRKYGGYYYEDAQYSIAKLPISSNDREALDMAALILKQYDSLPIFSEFSNVVTKLQTV
;
A
#
# COMPACT_ATOMS: atom_id res chain seq x y z
N MET A 1 4.26 -8.07 17.35
CA MET A 1 5.61 -8.41 16.82
C MET A 1 5.59 -8.23 15.31
N PRO A 2 6.51 -7.50 14.65
CA PRO A 2 6.36 -7.28 13.22
C PRO A 2 6.87 -8.52 12.48
N LYS A 3 6.02 -9.53 12.34
CA LYS A 3 6.26 -10.62 11.40
C LYS A 3 6.10 -10.01 10.00
N ASN A 4 7.26 -9.64 9.43
CA ASN A 4 7.48 -9.34 8.02
C ASN A 4 7.22 -7.87 7.58
N LYS A 5 8.26 -7.03 7.61
CA LYS A 5 8.27 -5.63 7.11
C LYS A 5 7.71 -5.48 5.68
N HIS A 6 7.70 -6.54 4.88
CA HIS A 6 7.21 -6.52 3.50
C HIS A 6 5.74 -6.93 3.34
N ALA A 7 5.09 -7.48 4.38
CA ALA A 7 3.71 -7.98 4.26
C ALA A 7 2.70 -6.90 3.85
N ALA A 8 2.74 -5.73 4.50
CA ALA A 8 1.84 -4.62 4.17
C ALA A 8 1.98 -4.16 2.70
N ILE A 9 3.20 -4.17 2.15
CA ILE A 9 3.41 -3.81 0.74
C ILE A 9 2.86 -4.90 -0.18
N ARG A 10 3.08 -6.18 0.15
CA ARG A 10 2.51 -7.31 -0.61
C ARG A 10 0.99 -7.25 -0.64
N TYR A 11 0.34 -6.95 0.48
CA TYR A 11 -1.13 -6.80 0.54
C TYR A 11 -1.63 -5.70 -0.38
N LYS A 12 -0.94 -4.54 -0.43
CA LYS A 12 -1.28 -3.45 -1.36
C LYS A 12 -1.12 -3.85 -2.83
N ILE A 13 -0.08 -4.62 -3.15
CA ILE A 13 0.14 -5.12 -4.51
C ILE A 13 -0.96 -6.12 -4.89
N ILE A 14 -1.26 -7.08 -4.02
CA ILE A 14 -2.33 -8.07 -4.22
C ILE A 14 -3.67 -7.36 -4.41
N ASP A 15 -4.01 -6.41 -3.53
CA ASP A 15 -5.25 -5.62 -3.65
C ASP A 15 -5.36 -4.94 -5.01
N LYS A 16 -4.31 -4.22 -5.43
CA LYS A 16 -4.27 -3.56 -6.73
C LYS A 16 -4.48 -4.52 -7.90
N MET A 17 -3.93 -5.74 -7.81
CA MET A 17 -4.14 -6.76 -8.84
C MET A 17 -5.57 -7.28 -8.87
N LEU A 18 -6.17 -7.54 -7.71
CA LEU A 18 -7.54 -8.04 -7.59
C LEU A 18 -8.60 -7.00 -7.97
N THR A 19 -8.28 -5.70 -7.85
CA THR A 19 -9.17 -4.61 -8.30
C THR A 19 -8.91 -4.17 -9.75
N SER A 20 -7.94 -4.76 -10.45
CA SER A 20 -7.56 -4.29 -11.79
C SER A 20 -8.60 -4.65 -12.85
N PRO A 21 -9.24 -3.68 -13.53
CA PRO A 21 -10.25 -3.98 -14.55
C PRO A 21 -9.67 -4.70 -15.78
N SER A 22 -8.38 -4.47 -16.08
CA SER A 22 -7.69 -5.05 -17.23
C SER A 22 -7.41 -6.55 -17.08
N ARG A 23 -7.35 -7.05 -15.84
CA ARG A 23 -7.15 -8.47 -15.54
C ARG A 23 -7.91 -8.81 -14.25
N PRO A 24 -9.21 -9.13 -14.35
CA PRO A 24 -10.08 -9.31 -13.18
C PRO A 24 -9.86 -10.64 -12.44
N TYR A 25 -9.13 -11.59 -13.03
CA TYR A 25 -8.82 -12.89 -12.43
C TYR A 25 -7.32 -13.19 -12.55
N PRO A 26 -6.42 -12.43 -11.88
CA PRO A 26 -5.00 -12.76 -11.90
C PRO A 26 -4.78 -14.17 -11.35
N SER A 27 -4.00 -14.96 -12.09
CA SER A 27 -3.56 -16.28 -11.65
C SER A 27 -2.56 -16.14 -10.50
N LYS A 28 -2.30 -17.27 -9.82
CA LYS A 28 -1.26 -17.35 -8.79
C LYS A 28 0.10 -16.88 -9.30
N GLU A 29 0.45 -17.26 -10.53
CA GLU A 29 1.75 -16.90 -11.12
C GLU A 29 1.82 -15.41 -11.45
N ASP A 30 0.74 -14.82 -11.97
CA ASP A 30 0.71 -13.37 -12.23
C ASP A 30 0.98 -12.56 -10.96
N ILE A 31 0.40 -13.00 -9.84
CA ILE A 31 0.57 -12.33 -8.56
C ILE A 31 2.01 -12.52 -8.06
N LEU A 32 2.56 -13.73 -8.15
CA LEU A 32 3.94 -14.00 -7.76
C LEU A 32 4.93 -13.18 -8.59
N ASP A 33 4.78 -13.16 -9.91
CA ASP A 33 5.65 -12.41 -10.80
C ASP A 33 5.57 -10.91 -10.50
N LYS A 34 4.36 -10.38 -10.28
CA LYS A 34 4.21 -8.98 -9.92
C LYS A 34 4.89 -8.64 -8.60
N LEU A 35 4.72 -9.49 -7.59
CA LEU A 35 5.32 -9.32 -6.28
C LEU A 35 6.86 -9.39 -6.36
N ARG A 36 7.41 -10.39 -7.06
CA ARG A 36 8.86 -10.57 -7.25
C ARG A 36 9.49 -9.40 -7.99
N ASN A 37 8.84 -8.93 -9.04
CA ASN A 37 9.33 -7.81 -9.85
C ASN A 37 9.30 -6.48 -9.09
N ASP A 38 8.19 -6.17 -8.41
CA ASP A 38 8.04 -4.87 -7.73
C ASP A 38 8.88 -4.79 -6.45
N LEU A 39 9.07 -5.91 -5.74
CA LEU A 39 9.83 -5.96 -4.50
C LEU A 39 11.30 -6.35 -4.67
N LYS A 40 11.70 -6.82 -5.86
CA LYS A 40 13.03 -7.38 -6.14
C LYS A 40 13.43 -8.47 -5.13
N ASP A 41 12.48 -9.35 -4.81
CA ASP A 41 12.61 -10.36 -3.76
C ASP A 41 12.10 -11.73 -4.24
N SER A 42 12.68 -12.80 -3.71
CA SER A 42 12.28 -14.18 -4.01
C SER A 42 11.08 -14.59 -3.16
N ILE A 43 9.88 -14.27 -3.65
CA ILE A 43 8.63 -14.63 -2.98
C ILE A 43 8.20 -16.03 -3.40
N SER A 44 8.02 -16.90 -2.39
CA SER A 44 7.58 -18.27 -2.58
C SER A 44 6.06 -18.36 -2.77
N GLU A 45 5.58 -19.44 -3.39
CA GLU A 45 4.14 -19.71 -3.46
C GLU A 45 3.51 -19.81 -2.08
N ARG A 46 4.22 -20.42 -1.13
CA ARG A 46 3.79 -20.56 0.26
C ARG A 46 3.53 -19.19 0.90
N THR A 47 4.44 -18.24 0.68
CA THR A 47 4.30 -16.87 1.19
C THR A 47 3.06 -16.19 0.61
N LEU A 48 2.81 -16.33 -0.70
CA LEU A 48 1.58 -15.79 -1.30
C LEU A 48 0.32 -16.45 -0.70
N GLN A 49 0.33 -17.76 -0.47
CA GLN A 49 -0.82 -18.43 0.17
C GLN A 49 -1.04 -17.94 1.62
N GLU A 50 0.03 -17.76 2.38
CA GLU A 50 -0.03 -17.20 3.73
C GLU A 50 -0.58 -15.76 3.70
N ASP A 51 -0.15 -14.94 2.74
CA ASP A 51 -0.65 -13.57 2.56
C ASP A 51 -2.13 -13.53 2.20
N LEU A 52 -2.57 -14.36 1.23
CA LEU A 52 -3.98 -14.46 0.85
C LEU A 52 -4.85 -14.99 2.01
N SER A 53 -4.30 -15.89 2.84
CA SER A 53 -4.98 -16.38 4.04
C SER A 53 -5.09 -15.28 5.09
N ALA A 54 -4.01 -14.53 5.34
CA ALA A 54 -4.00 -13.44 6.30
C ALA A 54 -4.99 -12.33 5.88
N MET A 55 -4.98 -11.91 4.61
CA MET A 55 -5.93 -10.92 4.10
C MET A 55 -7.40 -11.34 4.28
N ARG A 56 -7.69 -12.65 4.22
CA ARG A 56 -9.05 -13.18 4.42
C ARG A 56 -9.45 -13.29 5.89
N PHE A 57 -8.54 -13.77 6.74
CA PHE A 57 -8.91 -14.36 8.04
C PHE A 57 -8.16 -13.77 9.24
N ASP A 58 -7.09 -13.01 9.05
CA ASP A 58 -6.37 -12.40 10.17
C ASP A 58 -7.15 -11.17 10.66
N GLU A 59 -7.93 -11.36 11.73
CA GLU A 59 -8.69 -10.30 12.39
C GLU A 59 -7.81 -9.13 12.83
N GLY A 60 -6.53 -9.38 13.14
CA GLY A 60 -5.57 -8.35 13.52
C GLY A 60 -5.24 -7.38 12.38
N LEU A 61 -5.44 -7.77 11.12
CA LEU A 61 -5.31 -6.89 9.96
C LEU A 61 -6.58 -6.05 9.72
N GLY A 62 -7.74 -6.51 10.19
CA GLY A 62 -9.02 -5.83 9.97
C GLY A 62 -9.50 -5.80 8.51
N PHE A 63 -8.82 -6.51 7.59
CA PHE A 63 -9.18 -6.49 6.17
C PHE A 63 -10.45 -7.30 5.89
N ASN A 64 -10.50 -8.54 6.40
CA ASN A 64 -11.60 -9.48 6.12
C ASN A 64 -11.92 -9.57 4.62
N ALA A 65 -10.87 -9.63 3.79
CA ALA A 65 -10.98 -9.47 2.36
C ALA A 65 -11.75 -10.64 1.73
N PRO A 66 -12.78 -10.39 0.88
CA PRO A 66 -13.63 -11.43 0.31
C PRO A 66 -12.98 -12.10 -0.91
N ILE A 67 -11.72 -12.56 -0.78
CA ILE A 67 -10.95 -13.15 -1.88
C ILE A 67 -11.47 -14.55 -2.20
N ARG A 68 -11.89 -14.79 -3.44
CA ARG A 68 -12.28 -16.11 -3.98
C ARG A 68 -11.35 -16.54 -5.11
N TYR A 69 -11.41 -17.80 -5.48
CA TYR A 69 -10.71 -18.34 -6.65
C TYR A 69 -11.73 -18.87 -7.66
N SER A 70 -11.67 -18.39 -8.90
CA SER A 70 -12.51 -18.86 -9.98
C SER A 70 -11.81 -19.98 -10.72
N ARG A 71 -12.32 -21.22 -10.59
CA ARG A 71 -11.81 -22.36 -11.36
C ARG A 71 -12.01 -22.17 -12.87
N LYS A 72 -13.08 -21.47 -13.27
CA LYS A 72 -13.38 -21.18 -14.67
C LYS A 72 -12.33 -20.28 -15.32
N TYR A 73 -11.82 -19.30 -14.57
CA TYR A 73 -10.86 -18.31 -15.08
C TYR A 73 -9.42 -18.57 -14.60
N GLY A 74 -9.21 -19.54 -13.73
CA GLY A 74 -7.88 -19.92 -13.24
C GLY A 74 -7.23 -18.89 -12.30
N GLY A 75 -8.01 -17.97 -11.70
CA GLY A 75 -7.47 -16.83 -10.97
C GLY A 75 -8.29 -16.37 -9.77
N TYR A 76 -7.67 -15.50 -8.97
CA TYR A 76 -8.25 -14.91 -7.77
C TYR A 76 -9.04 -13.64 -8.09
N TYR A 77 -10.06 -13.34 -7.29
CA TYR A 77 -10.87 -12.12 -7.41
C TYR A 77 -11.49 -11.77 -6.06
N TYR A 78 -11.95 -10.52 -5.91
CA TYR A 78 -12.84 -10.17 -4.79
C TYR A 78 -14.29 -10.53 -5.15
N GLU A 79 -14.97 -11.23 -4.25
CA GLU A 79 -16.40 -11.57 -4.39
C GLU A 79 -17.28 -10.32 -4.44
N ASP A 80 -16.92 -9.31 -3.65
CA ASP A 80 -17.45 -7.95 -3.78
C ASP A 80 -16.56 -7.12 -4.71
N ALA A 81 -17.09 -6.76 -5.88
CA ALA A 81 -16.38 -5.97 -6.88
C ALA A 81 -16.08 -4.52 -6.43
N GLN A 82 -16.77 -4.02 -5.40
CA GLN A 82 -16.50 -2.70 -4.83
C GLN A 82 -15.46 -2.74 -3.71
N TYR A 83 -15.08 -3.92 -3.24
CA TYR A 83 -14.10 -4.07 -2.17
C TYR A 83 -12.68 -3.66 -2.62
N SER A 84 -11.95 -3.02 -1.71
CA SER A 84 -10.52 -2.81 -1.78
C SER A 84 -10.02 -2.51 -0.37
N ILE A 85 -8.85 -3.03 0.01
CA ILE A 85 -8.25 -2.69 1.32
C ILE A 85 -7.96 -1.18 1.42
N ALA A 86 -7.77 -0.49 0.28
CA ALA A 86 -7.52 0.95 0.24
C ALA A 86 -8.77 1.79 0.54
N LYS A 87 -9.96 1.20 0.49
CA LYS A 87 -11.23 1.86 0.85
C LYS A 87 -11.60 1.68 2.33
N LEU A 88 -10.84 0.86 3.07
CA LEU A 88 -11.11 0.64 4.48
C LEU A 88 -10.88 1.95 5.26
N PRO A 89 -11.78 2.29 6.20
CA PRO A 89 -11.64 3.50 7.00
C PRO A 89 -10.31 3.44 7.77
N ILE A 90 -9.54 4.53 7.65
CA ILE A 90 -8.29 4.71 8.40
C ILE A 90 -8.63 4.62 9.89
N SER A 91 -7.89 3.81 10.65
CA SER A 91 -8.10 3.69 12.08
C SER A 91 -7.88 5.04 12.78
N SER A 92 -8.50 5.26 13.93
CA SER A 92 -8.28 6.50 14.70
C SER A 92 -6.80 6.74 15.01
N ASN A 93 -6.04 5.67 15.28
CA ASN A 93 -4.61 5.75 15.58
C ASN A 93 -3.78 6.13 14.34
N ASP A 94 -4.10 5.56 13.17
CA ASP A 94 -3.42 5.91 11.93
C ASP A 94 -3.73 7.35 11.51
N ARG A 95 -4.95 7.81 11.78
CA ARG A 95 -5.34 9.21 11.56
C ARG A 95 -4.56 10.17 12.44
N GLU A 96 -4.40 9.85 13.72
CA GLU A 96 -3.57 10.64 14.64
C GLU A 96 -2.10 10.71 14.19
N ALA A 97 -1.55 9.60 13.69
CA ALA A 97 -0.20 9.57 13.14
C ALA A 97 -0.06 10.43 11.87
N LEU A 98 -1.07 10.42 10.98
CA LEU A 98 -1.12 11.29 9.81
C LEU A 98 -1.24 12.77 10.19
N ASP A 99 -2.08 13.08 11.17
CA ASP A 99 -2.25 14.44 11.70
C ASP A 99 -0.93 14.94 12.31
N MET A 100 -0.21 14.11 13.06
CA MET A 100 1.14 14.42 13.55
C MET A 100 2.14 14.63 12.40
N ALA A 101 2.17 13.75 11.40
CA ALA A 101 3.05 13.91 10.25
C ALA A 101 2.77 15.20 9.47
N ALA A 102 1.49 15.54 9.28
CA ALA A 102 1.07 16.78 8.65
C ALA A 102 1.48 18.01 9.47
N LEU A 103 1.36 17.94 10.81
CA LEU A 103 1.82 18.99 11.72
C LEU A 103 3.33 19.21 11.63
N ILE A 104 4.11 18.12 11.58
CA ILE A 104 5.56 18.18 11.39
C ILE A 104 5.88 18.85 10.05
N LEU A 105 5.29 18.39 8.94
CA LEU A 105 5.50 18.99 7.62
C LEU A 105 5.17 20.49 7.61
N LYS A 106 4.07 20.90 8.26
CA LYS A 106 3.70 22.31 8.39
C LYS A 106 4.72 23.12 9.22
N GLN A 107 5.34 22.51 10.22
CA GLN A 107 6.39 23.17 11.01
C GLN A 107 7.66 23.41 10.17
N TYR A 108 7.95 22.54 9.19
CA TYR A 108 9.06 22.73 8.25
C TYR A 108 8.83 23.88 7.25
N ASP A 109 7.58 24.16 6.87
CA ASP A 109 7.22 25.34 6.06
C ASP A 109 7.55 26.66 6.76
N SER A 110 7.61 26.65 8.10
CA SER A 110 7.96 27.82 8.92
C SER A 110 9.45 27.94 9.26
N LEU A 111 10.34 27.14 8.66
CA LEU A 111 11.76 27.26 8.93
C LEU A 111 12.34 28.57 8.33
N PRO A 112 12.96 29.44 9.15
CA PRO A 112 13.48 30.74 8.74
C PRO A 112 14.54 30.69 7.62
N ILE A 113 15.16 29.53 7.42
CA ILE A 113 16.24 29.32 6.45
C ILE A 113 15.80 29.64 5.01
N PHE A 114 14.51 29.47 4.68
CA PHE A 114 13.97 29.84 3.37
C PHE A 114 13.76 31.35 3.21
N SER A 115 13.43 32.06 4.29
CA SER A 115 13.31 33.52 4.29
C SER A 115 14.67 34.22 4.12
N GLU A 116 15.72 33.65 4.71
CA GLU A 116 17.10 34.15 4.54
C GLU A 116 17.63 33.88 3.13
N PHE A 117 17.29 32.74 2.52
CA PHE A 117 17.68 32.41 1.15
C PHE A 117 17.09 33.39 0.12
N SER A 118 15.81 33.78 0.29
CA SER A 118 15.17 34.78 -0.57
C SER A 118 15.89 36.13 -0.51
N ASN A 119 16.30 36.57 0.69
CA ASN A 119 17.01 37.83 0.87
C ASN A 119 18.41 37.83 0.22
N VAL A 120 19.10 36.69 0.24
CA VAL A 120 20.39 36.53 -0.45
C VAL A 120 20.23 36.55 -1.97
N VAL A 121 19.22 35.86 -2.51
CA VAL A 121 18.93 35.86 -3.95
C VAL A 121 18.54 37.25 -4.47
N THR A 122 17.69 37.99 -3.74
CA THR A 122 17.32 39.37 -4.12
C THR A 122 18.53 40.31 -4.12
N LYS A 123 19.47 40.14 -3.18
CA LYS A 123 20.72 40.92 -3.17
C LYS A 123 21.61 40.62 -4.37
N LEU A 124 21.66 39.37 -4.85
CA LEU A 124 22.47 38.99 -6.01
C LEU A 124 21.87 39.45 -7.36
N GLN A 125 20.56 39.66 -7.44
CA GLN A 125 19.88 40.15 -8.64
C GLN A 125 19.85 41.68 -8.76
N THR A 126 20.28 42.39 -7.72
CA THR A 126 20.32 43.87 -7.68
C THR A 126 21.75 44.42 -7.82
N VAL A 127 22.71 43.57 -8.24
CA VAL A 127 24.09 43.96 -8.60
C VAL A 127 24.27 43.77 -10.10
#